data_AF-A0A969T6F9-F1
#
_entry.id   AF-A0A969T6F9-F1
#
_cell.length_a   1.000
_cell.length_b   1.000
_cell.length_c   1.000
_cell.angle_alpha   90.00
_cell.angle_beta   90.00
_cell.angle_gamma   90.00
#
_symmetry.space_group_name_H-M   'P 1'
#
loop_
_entity.id
_entity.type
_entity.pdbx_description
1 polymer ?
#
loop_
_entity_poly.entity_id
_entity_poly.type
_entity_poly.pdbx_seq_one_letter_code
_entity_poly.pdbx_strand_id
1 'polypeptide(L)'
;MEVLDHIEIRKVSPQDFLKNSYDEPVYAQIDPWHYVKRKDGDVFDLEHFAKHPDEYESTFLPYTKVTDVFIACHYWDPQSPVFMKIEDMQADDFKMSLIADVSCDVDGPIPSTIRAST
;
A
#
# COMPACT_ATOMS: atom_id res chain seq x y z
N MET A 1 8.01 -13.51 -1.05
CA MET A 1 7.72 -13.18 0.35
C MET A 1 7.84 -14.48 1.10
N GLU A 2 9.01 -14.76 1.69
CA GLU A 2 9.38 -16.13 2.09
C GLU A 2 8.35 -16.80 3.01
N VAL A 3 7.79 -16.07 3.97
CA VAL A 3 6.82 -16.62 4.94
C VAL A 3 5.48 -16.97 4.29
N LEU A 4 4.89 -16.08 3.48
CA LEU A 4 3.58 -16.33 2.84
C LEU A 4 3.67 -17.42 1.78
N ASP A 5 4.79 -17.49 1.07
CA ASP A 5 5.09 -18.57 0.14
C ASP A 5 5.24 -19.91 0.87
N HIS A 6 5.83 -19.92 2.07
CA HIS A 6 6.03 -21.12 2.89
C HIS A 6 4.74 -21.66 3.52
N ILE A 7 3.76 -20.81 3.81
CA ILE A 7 2.44 -21.22 4.33
C ILE A 7 1.40 -21.45 3.21
N GLU A 8 1.87 -21.53 1.95
CA GLU A 8 1.08 -21.88 0.77
C GLU A 8 -0.10 -20.93 0.46
N ILE A 9 0.00 -19.65 0.85
CA ILE A 9 -0.98 -18.63 0.42
C ILE A 9 -0.68 -18.28 -1.04
N ARG A 10 -1.72 -18.33 -1.87
CA ARG A 10 -1.58 -18.07 -3.30
C ARG A 10 -1.19 -16.62 -3.57
N LYS A 11 -0.06 -16.42 -4.27
CA LYS A 11 0.33 -15.11 -4.81
C LYS A 11 -0.47 -14.81 -6.09
N VAL A 12 -1.03 -13.61 -6.17
CA VAL A 12 -1.69 -13.07 -7.37
C VAL A 12 -1.03 -11.77 -7.81
N SER A 13 -1.28 -11.35 -9.05
CA SER A 13 -0.81 -10.04 -9.52
C SER A 13 -1.57 -8.91 -8.82
N PRO A 14 -0.99 -7.70 -8.63
CA PRO A 14 -1.72 -6.56 -8.11
C PRO A 14 -2.98 -6.23 -8.91
N GLN A 15 -2.95 -6.43 -10.23
CA GLN A 15 -4.10 -6.22 -11.10
C GLN A 15 -5.21 -7.24 -10.85
N ASP A 16 -4.86 -8.52 -10.69
CA ASP A 16 -5.84 -9.58 -10.38
C ASP A 16 -6.38 -9.45 -8.96
N PHE A 17 -5.56 -8.96 -8.03
CA PHE A 17 -5.98 -8.69 -6.65
C PHE A 17 -7.07 -7.63 -6.58
N LEU A 18 -6.99 -6.58 -7.41
CA LEU A 18 -7.99 -5.51 -7.46
C LEU A 18 -9.28 -5.90 -8.22
N LYS A 19 -9.19 -6.85 -9.16
CA LYS A 19 -10.30 -7.15 -10.10
C LYS A 19 -11.13 -8.36 -9.74
N ASN A 20 -10.55 -9.32 -9.03
CA ASN A 20 -11.19 -10.60 -8.76
C ASN A 20 -11.55 -10.75 -7.28
N SER A 21 -12.55 -11.56 -7.00
CA SER A 21 -12.86 -12.05 -5.66
C SER A 21 -12.34 -13.49 -5.54
N TYR A 22 -11.88 -13.84 -4.35
CA TYR A 22 -11.32 -15.16 -4.04
C TYR A 22 -12.07 -15.79 -2.88
N ASP A 23 -12.30 -17.09 -2.96
CA ASP A 23 -12.88 -17.94 -1.91
C ASP A 23 -11.79 -18.57 -1.00
N GLU A 24 -10.53 -18.27 -1.31
CA GLU A 24 -9.34 -18.67 -0.57
C GLU A 24 -8.48 -17.44 -0.22
N PRO A 25 -7.62 -17.51 0.81
CA PRO A 25 -6.64 -16.46 1.07
C PRO A 25 -5.69 -16.30 -0.11
N VAL A 26 -5.54 -15.07 -0.58
CA VAL A 26 -4.55 -14.69 -1.59
C VAL A 26 -3.75 -13.49 -1.11
N TYR A 27 -2.56 -13.30 -1.66
CA TYR A 27 -1.77 -12.11 -1.40
C TYR A 27 -1.20 -11.51 -2.69
N ALA A 28 -1.02 -10.19 -2.69
CA ALA A 28 -0.27 -9.48 -3.71
C ALA A 28 0.90 -8.75 -3.07
N GLN A 29 2.00 -8.65 -3.81
CA GLN A 29 3.12 -7.79 -3.46
C GLN A 29 3.05 -6.57 -4.39
N ILE A 30 2.98 -5.38 -3.81
CA ILE A 30 2.90 -4.13 -4.55
C ILE A 30 4.19 -3.33 -4.38
N ASP A 31 4.83 -3.02 -5.49
CA ASP A 31 5.93 -2.05 -5.59
C ASP A 31 5.42 -0.62 -5.89
N PRO A 32 6.26 0.43 -5.76
CA PRO A 32 5.87 1.83 -5.95
C PRO A 32 5.06 2.12 -7.22
N TRP A 33 5.44 1.55 -8.37
CA TRP A 33 4.73 1.77 -9.63
C TRP A 33 3.30 1.22 -9.67
N HIS A 34 2.87 0.43 -8.67
CA HIS A 34 1.49 -0.02 -8.54
C HIS A 34 0.62 0.94 -7.74
N TYR A 35 1.20 1.79 -6.90
CA TYR A 35 0.48 2.61 -5.94
C TYR A 35 0.84 4.11 -5.98
N VAL A 36 1.78 4.51 -6.83
CA VAL A 36 1.99 5.92 -7.18
C VAL A 36 2.03 6.11 -8.69
N LYS A 37 1.68 7.32 -9.13
CA LYS A 37 1.87 7.78 -10.51
C LYS A 37 2.39 9.21 -10.50
N ARG A 38 3.06 9.61 -11.59
CA ARG A 38 3.49 11.00 -11.75
C ARG A 38 2.29 11.92 -11.93
N LYS A 39 2.33 13.10 -11.31
CA LYS A 39 1.28 14.13 -11.43
C LYS A 39 1.19 14.72 -12.83
N ASP A 40 2.30 14.73 -13.57
CA ASP A 40 2.37 15.19 -14.96
C ASP A 40 1.89 14.15 -15.99
N GLY A 41 1.61 12.92 -15.53
CA GLY A 41 1.14 11.81 -16.37
C GLY A 41 2.25 11.06 -17.12
N ASP A 42 3.52 11.37 -16.89
CA ASP A 42 4.64 10.63 -17.48
C ASP A 42 4.81 9.24 -16.80
N VAL A 43 5.62 8.38 -17.42
CA VAL A 43 5.85 7.01 -16.96
C VAL A 43 6.60 7.02 -15.63
N PHE A 44 6.24 6.09 -14.75
CA PHE A 44 6.95 5.89 -13.48
C PHE A 44 8.42 5.56 -13.74
N ASP A 45 9.32 6.24 -13.02
CA ASP A 45 10.74 5.93 -12.96
C ASP A 45 11.21 5.90 -11.50
N LEU A 46 11.89 4.83 -11.11
CA LEU A 46 12.26 4.61 -9.71
C LEU A 46 13.32 5.61 -9.23
N GLU A 47 14.30 5.94 -10.08
CA GLU A 47 15.34 6.90 -9.70
C GLU A 47 14.76 8.30 -9.55
N HIS A 48 13.82 8.66 -10.42
CA HIS A 48 13.10 9.91 -10.34
C HIS A 48 12.21 9.94 -9.10
N PHE A 49 11.47 8.88 -8.81
CA PHE A 49 10.65 8.80 -7.60
C PHE A 49 11.49 8.97 -6.34
N ALA A 50 12.68 8.36 -6.28
CA ALA A 50 13.59 8.51 -5.16
C ALA A 50 14.14 9.94 -4.99
N LYS A 51 14.24 10.72 -6.07
CA LYS A 51 14.78 12.10 -6.05
C LYS A 51 13.70 13.17 -5.90
N HIS A 52 12.51 12.91 -6.42
CA HIS A 52 11.39 13.86 -6.52
C HIS A 52 10.07 13.18 -6.14
N PRO A 53 9.95 12.66 -4.90
CA PRO A 53 8.75 11.94 -4.47
C PRO A 53 7.50 12.83 -4.40
N ASP A 54 7.68 14.15 -4.25
CA ASP A 54 6.63 15.17 -4.23
C ASP A 54 5.95 15.37 -5.60
N GLU A 55 6.57 14.92 -6.69
CA GLU A 55 5.99 14.96 -8.04
C GLU A 55 4.99 13.80 -8.30
N TYR A 56 4.76 12.95 -7.30
CA TYR A 56 3.89 11.78 -7.41
C TYR A 56 2.62 11.94 -6.57
N GLU A 57 1.55 11.28 -7.03
CA GLU A 57 0.31 11.14 -6.28
C GLU A 57 -0.03 9.67 -6.03
N SER A 58 -0.69 9.40 -4.89
CA SER A 58 -1.08 8.04 -4.51
C SER A 58 -2.22 7.54 -5.39
N THR A 59 -2.08 6.31 -5.86
CA THR A 59 -3.11 5.48 -6.50
C THR A 59 -3.45 4.26 -5.64
N PHE A 60 -3.16 4.32 -4.34
CA PHE A 60 -3.34 3.20 -3.43
C PHE A 60 -4.80 2.96 -3.00
N LEU A 61 -5.66 3.98 -3.09
CA LEU A 61 -7.03 3.92 -2.58
C LEU A 61 -7.85 2.68 -3.03
N PRO A 62 -7.75 2.15 -4.26
CA PRO A 62 -8.45 0.92 -4.64
C PRO A 62 -8.09 -0.30 -3.77
N TYR A 63 -6.86 -0.38 -3.26
CA TYR A 63 -6.45 -1.48 -2.39
C TYR A 63 -7.17 -1.46 -1.05
N THR A 64 -7.55 -0.29 -0.51
CA THR A 64 -8.26 -0.18 0.78
C THR A 64 -9.62 -0.87 0.77
N LYS A 65 -10.20 -1.07 -0.41
CA LYS A 65 -11.56 -1.59 -0.63
C LYS A 65 -11.63 -3.09 -0.83
N VAL A 66 -10.48 -3.73 -1.08
CA VAL A 66 -10.41 -5.17 -1.41
C VAL A 66 -9.46 -5.94 -0.51
N THR A 67 -8.77 -5.25 0.40
CA THR A 67 -7.76 -5.85 1.28
C THR A 67 -8.32 -6.05 2.68
N ASP A 68 -8.21 -7.25 3.24
CA ASP A 68 -8.54 -7.50 4.65
C ASP A 68 -7.36 -7.17 5.58
N VAL A 69 -6.12 -7.46 5.12
CA VAL A 69 -4.87 -7.28 5.86
C VAL A 69 -3.82 -6.56 5.00
N PHE A 70 -3.35 -5.40 5.46
CA PHE A 70 -2.26 -4.66 4.84
C PHE A 70 -0.97 -4.80 5.66
N ILE A 71 0.12 -5.24 5.04
CA ILE A 71 1.44 -5.33 5.68
C ILE A 71 2.36 -4.32 5.01
N ALA A 72 2.75 -3.27 5.73
CA ALA A 72 3.61 -2.22 5.22
C ALA A 72 5.06 -2.48 5.62
N CYS A 73 5.93 -2.69 4.63
CA CYS A 73 7.37 -2.94 4.80
C CYS A 73 8.21 -1.99 3.95
N HIS A 74 7.72 -0.78 3.73
CA HIS A 74 8.30 0.20 2.82
C HIS A 74 9.18 1.19 3.59
N TYR A 75 10.13 1.81 2.89
CA TYR A 75 10.75 3.04 3.36
C TYR A 75 9.93 4.21 2.83
N TRP A 76 9.64 5.20 3.68
CA TRP A 76 8.87 6.39 3.31
C TRP A 76 9.67 7.67 3.51
N ASP A 77 9.66 8.53 2.48
CA ASP A 77 10.14 9.90 2.58
C ASP A 77 8.95 10.82 2.93
N PRO A 78 9.07 11.78 3.86
CA PRO A 78 7.99 12.71 4.21
C PRO A 78 7.38 13.53 3.06
N GLN A 79 8.10 13.67 1.95
CA GLN A 79 7.63 14.34 0.74
C GLN A 79 6.87 13.38 -0.20
N SER A 80 6.94 12.07 0.03
CA SER A 80 6.18 11.07 -0.72
C SER A 80 4.69 11.17 -0.40
N PRO A 81 3.82 10.83 -1.37
CA PRO A 81 2.40 10.74 -1.10
C PRO A 81 2.12 9.69 -0.01
N VAL A 82 1.15 9.97 0.83
CA VAL A 82 0.61 9.01 1.80
C VAL A 82 -0.21 7.93 1.08
N PHE A 83 -0.30 6.72 1.64
CA PHE A 83 -1.11 5.66 1.04
C PHE A 83 -2.60 6.00 1.08
N MET A 84 -3.05 6.49 2.23
CA MET A 84 -4.45 6.83 2.50
C MET A 84 -4.53 7.90 3.59
N LYS A 85 -5.64 8.60 3.66
CA LYS A 85 -5.95 9.60 4.68
C LYS A 85 -6.94 9.06 5.70
N ILE A 86 -7.12 9.79 6.80
CA ILE A 86 -8.09 9.43 7.85
C ILE A 86 -9.50 9.33 7.25
N GLU A 87 -9.86 10.23 6.34
CA GLU A 87 -11.17 10.26 5.70
C GLU A 87 -11.42 8.99 4.87
N ASP A 88 -10.38 8.45 4.24
CA ASP A 88 -10.49 7.21 3.45
C ASP A 88 -10.81 6.00 4.35
N MET A 89 -10.30 6.00 5.59
CA MET A 89 -10.58 4.94 6.58
C MET A 89 -12.01 4.99 7.14
N GLN A 90 -12.70 6.12 7.00
CA GLN A 90 -14.08 6.29 7.43
C GLN A 90 -15.09 5.99 6.31
N ALA A 91 -14.61 5.65 5.11
CA ALA A 91 -15.48 5.32 3.98
C ALA A 91 -16.23 4.00 4.21
N ASP A 92 -17.50 3.94 3.81
CA ASP A 92 -18.35 2.73 3.93
C ASP A 92 -17.79 1.51 3.18
N ASP A 93 -16.95 1.75 2.16
CA ASP A 93 -16.31 0.73 1.34
C ASP A 93 -14.87 0.40 1.76
N PHE A 94 -14.40 0.92 2.90
CA PHE A 94 -13.11 0.56 3.49
C PHE A 94 -13.18 -0.85 4.09
N LYS A 95 -12.31 -1.77 3.62
CA LYS A 95 -12.31 -3.18 4.05
C LYS A 95 -11.16 -3.58 4.96
N MET A 96 -10.06 -2.82 4.97
CA MET A 96 -8.87 -3.20 5.74
C MET A 96 -9.21 -3.28 7.23
N SER A 97 -9.13 -4.49 7.77
CA SER A 97 -9.42 -4.78 9.19
C SER A 97 -8.15 -4.81 10.04
N LEU A 98 -7.00 -5.07 9.41
CA LEU A 98 -5.69 -5.11 10.05
C LEU A 98 -4.65 -4.38 9.19
N ILE A 99 -3.92 -3.46 9.82
CA ILE A 99 -2.73 -2.83 9.23
C ILE A 99 -1.54 -3.19 10.11
N ALA A 100 -0.62 -3.98 9.57
CA ALA A 100 0.65 -4.35 10.18
C ALA A 100 1.75 -3.45 9.60
N ASP A 101 2.02 -2.35 10.27
CA ASP A 101 3.06 -1.40 9.87
C ASP A 101 4.41 -1.79 10.48
N VAL A 102 5.28 -2.38 9.66
CA VAL A 102 6.63 -2.80 10.06
C VAL A 102 7.61 -1.63 10.00
N SER A 103 7.37 -0.61 9.15
CA SER A 103 8.26 0.55 9.06
C SER A 103 8.14 1.47 10.27
N CYS A 104 6.98 1.45 10.96
CA CYS A 104 6.72 2.22 12.18
C CYS A 104 6.91 3.72 11.99
N ASP A 105 6.66 4.23 10.78
CA ASP A 105 6.70 5.65 10.47
C ASP A 105 5.52 6.37 11.16
N VAL A 106 5.74 6.85 12.38
CA VAL A 106 4.75 7.62 13.16
C VAL A 106 4.45 8.95 12.44
N ASP A 107 3.17 9.31 12.36
CA ASP A 107 2.67 10.43 11.54
C ASP A 107 3.05 10.33 10.04
N GLY A 108 3.33 9.10 9.59
CA GLY A 108 3.77 8.81 8.25
C GLY A 108 2.64 8.51 7.26
N PRO A 109 2.86 7.62 6.29
CA PRO A 109 1.93 7.40 5.17
C PRO A 109 0.68 6.59 5.53
N ILE A 110 0.64 6.08 6.76
CA ILE A 110 -0.44 5.26 7.30
C ILE A 110 -1.00 5.98 8.54
N PRO A 111 -2.21 6.54 8.46
CA PRO A 111 -2.73 7.42 9.51
C PRO A 111 -3.04 6.71 10.84
N SER A 112 -3.13 5.37 10.86
CA SER A 112 -3.33 4.58 12.08
C SER A 112 -2.05 4.32 12.88
N THR A 113 -0.86 4.65 12.35
CA THR A 113 0.42 4.44 13.03
C THR A 113 0.68 5.57 14.03
N ILE A 114 0.05 5.46 15.20
CA ILE A 114 0.05 6.51 16.24
C ILE A 114 1.25 6.37 17.21
N ARG A 115 1.87 5.19 17.27
CA ARG A 115 3.01 4.92 18.15
C ARG A 115 3.84 3.74 17.64
N ALA A 116 5.16 3.85 17.67
CA ALA A 116 6.06 2.71 17.43
C ALA A 116 5.99 1.69 18.58
N SER A 117 6.16 0.41 18.25
CA SER A 117 6.33 -0.65 19.26
C SER A 117 7.80 -0.72 19.72
N THR A 118 8.02 -0.70 21.03
CA THR A 118 9.32 -0.93 21.69
C THR A 118 9.59 -2.41 21.91
#